data_AF-A0A392P3Q3-F1
#
_entry.id   AF-A0A392P3Q3-F1
#
_cell.length_a   1.000
_cell.length_b   1.000
_cell.length_c   1.000
_cell.angle_alpha   90.00
_cell.angle_beta   90.00
_cell.angle_gamma   90.00
#
_symmetry.space_group_name_H-M   'P 1'
#
loop_
_entity.id
_entity.type
_entity.pdbx_description
1 polymer ?
#
loop_
_entity_poly.entity_id
_entity_poly.type
_entity_poly.pdbx_seq_one_letter_code
_entity_poly.pdbx_strand_id
1 'polypeptide(L)' 'GVPHLKWFGVEENYRVMAIDLLGPSLQDLFKYCNRKFTLKTVLMLADQLDQ' A
#
# COMPACT_ATOMS: atom_id res chain seq x y z
N GLY A 1 -2.90 1.28 5.24
CA GLY A 1 -3.72 2.48 5.05
C GLY A 1 -4.68 2.26 3.89
N VAL A 2 -5.86 2.87 3.94
CA VAL A 2 -6.91 2.72 2.91
C VAL A 2 -6.93 3.99 2.05
N PRO A 3 -6.63 3.92 0.73
CA PRO A 3 -6.66 5.09 -0.14
C PRO A 3 -8.10 5.52 -0.43
N HIS A 4 -8.35 6.84 -0.54
CA HIS A 4 -9.68 7.33 -0.90
C HIS A 4 -9.90 7.26 -2.41
N LEU A 5 -11.13 6.91 -2.78
CA LEU A 5 -11.60 7.01 -4.16
C LEU A 5 -11.80 8.48 -4.53
N LYS A 6 -11.13 8.93 -5.59
CA LYS A 6 -11.34 10.26 -6.17
C LYS A 6 -12.36 10.20 -7.30
N TRP A 7 -12.30 9.16 -8.13
CA TRP A 7 -13.21 8.99 -9.24
C TRP A 7 -13.25 7.53 -9.71
N PHE A 8 -14.41 7.11 -10.21
CA PHE A 8 -14.62 5.82 -10.85
C PHE A 8 -15.55 5.99 -12.04
N GLY A 9 -15.26 5.32 -13.15
CA GLY A 9 -16.11 5.35 -14.33
C GLY A 9 -15.71 4.33 -15.38
N VAL A 10 -16.46 4.33 -16.48
CA VAL A 10 -16.24 3.48 -17.64
C VAL A 10 -15.96 4.38 -18.83
N GLU A 11 -14.82 4.19 -19.46
CA GLU A 11 -14.43 4.87 -20.70
C GLU A 11 -14.30 3.83 -21.80
N GLU A 12 -15.15 3.95 -22.82
CA GLU A 12 -15.34 2.94 -23.88
C GLU A 12 -15.60 1.53 -23.31
N ASN A 13 -14.58 0.67 -23.30
CA ASN A 13 -14.60 -0.70 -22.81
C ASN A 13 -13.72 -0.92 -21.57
N TYR A 14 -13.19 0.14 -20.96
CA TYR A 14 -12.31 0.08 -19.81
C TYR A 14 -12.98 0.62 -18.55
N ARG A 15 -12.73 -0.03 -17.41
CA ARG A 15 -13.08 0.51 -16.10
C ARG A 15 -11.87 1.25 -15.56
N VAL A 16 -12.06 2.54 -15.28
CA VAL A 16 -10.99 3.43 -14.84
C VAL A 16 -11.31 3.90 -13.41
N MET A 17 -10.28 3.93 -12.57
CA MET A 17 -10.38 4.34 -11.17
C MET A 17 -9.21 5.26 -10.83
N ALA A 18 -9.52 6.42 -10.27
CA ALA A 18 -8.54 7.33 -9.69
C ALA A 18 -8.63 7.26 -8.16
N ILE A 19 -7.52 6.95 -7.51
CA ILE A 19 -7.37 6.88 -6.06
C ILE A 19 -6.20 7.74 -5.58
N ASP A 20 -6.10 7.95 -4.27
CA ASP A 20 -4.91 8.55 -3.67
C ASP A 20 -3.64 7.77 -4.05
N LEU A 21 -2.60 8.50 -4.48
CA LEU A 21 -1.28 7.91 -4.70
C LEU A 21 -0.66 7.57 -3.34
N LEU A 22 -0.32 6.30 -3.16
CA LEU A 22 0.34 5.81 -1.96
C LEU A 22 1.85 5.71 -2.15
N GLY A 23 2.55 5.61 -1.03
CA GLY A 23 4.00 5.37 -0.99
C GLY A 23 4.38 3.95 -1.45
N PRO A 24 5.69 3.60 -1.33
CA PRO A 24 6.21 2.31 -1.74
C PRO A 24 5.55 1.15 -0.98
N SER A 25 5.50 -0.02 -1.61
CA SER A 25 4.93 -1.21 -0.97
C SER A 25 5.84 -1.76 0.13
N LEU A 26 5.30 -2.60 1.02
CA LEU A 26 6.11 -3.32 2.01
C LEU A 26 7.18 -4.19 1.34
N GLN A 27 6.92 -4.71 0.14
CA GLN A 27 7.91 -5.48 -0.60
C GLN A 27 9.09 -4.60 -1.06
N ASP A 28 8.83 -3.37 -1.48
CA ASP A 28 9.87 -2.43 -1.90
C ASP A 28 10.70 -1.99 -0.69
N LEU A 29 10.05 -1.70 0.44
CA LEU A 29 10.72 -1.41 1.71
C LEU A 29 11.54 -2.61 2.20
N PHE A 30 11.04 -3.83 2.03
CA PHE A 30 11.75 -5.05 2.41
C PHE A 30 13.01 -5.26 1.56
N LYS A 31 12.93 -4.99 0.25
CA LYS A 31 14.09 -4.99 -0.64
C LYS A 31 15.10 -3.92 -0.21
N TYR A 32 14.64 -2.71 0.10
CA TYR A 32 15.49 -1.62 0.58
C TYR A 32 16.24 -1.98 1.87
N CYS A 33 15.59 -2.71 2.78
CA CYS A 33 16.18 -3.16 4.05
C CYS A 33 16.95 -4.49 3.94
N ASN A 34 17.56 -4.80 2.79
CA ASN A 34 18.31 -6.05 2.58
C ASN A 34 17.53 -7.32 2.96
N ARG A 35 16.22 -7.31 2.70
CA ARG A 35 15.31 -8.43 2.99
C ARG A 35 15.28 -8.81 4.47
N LYS A 36 15.48 -7.84 5.36
CA LYS A 36 15.34 -8.05 6.81
C LYS A 36 14.78 -6.80 7.50
N PHE A 37 13.61 -6.94 8.10
CA PHE A 37 13.10 -5.96 9.04
C PHE A 37 13.60 -6.24 10.46
N THR A 38 13.67 -5.18 11.27
CA THR A 38 13.92 -5.33 12.71
C THR A 38 12.67 -5.85 13.41
N LEU A 39 12.83 -6.47 14.58
CA LEU A 39 11.69 -6.92 15.39
C LEU A 39 10.73 -5.77 15.70
N LYS A 40 11.25 -4.58 16.04
CA LYS A 40 10.43 -3.37 16.27
C LYS A 40 9.57 -3.03 15.05
N THR A 41 10.16 -3.02 13.85
CA THR A 41 9.44 -2.75 12.61
C THR A 41 8.36 -3.78 12.35
N VAL A 42 8.66 -5.07 12.56
CA VAL A 42 7.67 -6.15 12.38
C VAL A 42 6.50 -5.99 13.35
N LEU A 43 6.75 -5.67 14.62
CA LEU A 43 5.68 -5.45 15.61
C LEU A 43 4.81 -4.23 15.28
N MET A 44 5.41 -3.12 14.85
CA MET A 44 4.66 -1.94 14.41
C MET A 44 3.79 -2.22 13.18
N LEU A 45 4.29 -3.03 12.23
CA LEU A 45 3.52 -3.45 11.06
C LEU A 45 2.39 -4.40 11.44
N ALA A 46 2.63 -5.33 12.37
CA ALA A 46 1.61 -6.26 12.85
C ALA A 46 0.44 -5.49 13.50
N ASP A 47 0.75 -4.53 14.38
CA ASP A 47 -0.25 -3.68 15.04
C ASP A 47 -1.10 -2.89 14.02
N GLN A 48 -0.48 -2.38 12.96
CA GLN A 48 -1.17 -1.62 11.91
C GLN A 48 -2.02 -2.46 10.94
N LEU A 49 -1.74 -3.76 10.82
CA LEU A 49 -2.43 -4.66 9.88
C LEU A 49 -3.52 -5.48 10.56
N ASP A 50 -3.46 -5.64 11.88
CA ASP A 50 -4.49 -6.31 12.69
C ASP A 50 -5.70 -5.41 12.99
N GLN A 51 -5.58 -4.11 12.67
CA GLN A 51 -6.64 -3.10 12.73
C GLN A 51 -7.31 -2.89 11.37
#